data_AF-A0AAU9KMA5-F1
#
_entry.id   AF-A0AAU9KMA5-F1
#
_cell.length_a   1.000
_cell.length_b   1.000
_cell.length_c   1.000
_cell.angle_alpha   90.00
_cell.angle_beta   90.00
_cell.angle_gamma   90.00
#
_symmetry.space_group_name_H-M   'P 1'
#
loop_
_entity.id
_entity.type
_entity.pdbx_description
1 polymer ?
#
loop_
_entity_poly.entity_id
_entity_poly.type
_entity_poly.pdbx_seq_one_letter_code
_entity_poly.pdbx_strand_id
1 'polypeptide(L)'
;MRNVALGGVVFLTSLVVTGWIALAWILTPCFLLVVLPLPKFLQIKRFYRCTTRFIQWAWMGHVVLLLETLFGIQVRVYGNAETKAHEHIMAQDRAIWLSNHRTRIDWMLLWTLAWRTRTLHQLRIVLKAPLRNIPIFGWAMQHFVFIFLERRWAEDQMKLRKLLPYLTATEPKASYLLFPEGTDLSESNLEKSRSFC
;
A
#
# COMPACT_ATOMS: atom_id res chain seq x y z
N MET A 1 -8.90 10.26 -28.38
CA MET A 1 -7.84 9.31 -27.99
C MET A 1 -6.51 9.96 -27.57
N ARG A 2 -6.04 11.04 -28.23
CA ARG A 2 -4.78 11.75 -27.86
C ARG A 2 -4.70 12.23 -26.39
N ASN A 3 -5.80 12.72 -25.81
CA ASN A 3 -5.80 13.24 -24.43
C ASN A 3 -5.61 12.15 -23.36
N VAL A 4 -6.14 10.94 -23.60
CA VAL A 4 -5.99 9.81 -22.65
C VAL A 4 -4.55 9.30 -22.64
N ALA A 5 -3.91 9.23 -23.81
CA ALA A 5 -2.51 8.85 -23.93
C ALA A 5 -1.59 9.84 -23.19
N LEU A 6 -1.82 11.15 -23.34
CA LEU A 6 -1.06 12.18 -22.63
C LEU A 6 -1.25 12.09 -21.11
N GLY A 7 -2.50 11.96 -20.63
CA GLY A 7 -2.79 11.79 -19.20
C GLY A 7 -2.11 10.56 -18.61
N GLY A 8 -2.12 9.44 -19.33
CA GLY A 8 -1.40 8.22 -18.93
C GLY A 8 0.12 8.41 -18.84
N VAL A 9 0.73 9.11 -19.80
CA VAL A 9 2.17 9.43 -19.78
C VAL A 9 2.52 10.34 -18.61
N VAL A 10 1.74 11.39 -18.38
CA VAL A 10 1.94 12.32 -17.25
C VAL A 10 1.83 11.55 -15.92
N PHE A 11 0.81 10.70 -15.78
CA PHE A 11 0.61 9.88 -14.61
C PHE A 11 1.81 8.96 -14.34
N LEU A 12 2.22 8.18 -15.33
CA LEU A 12 3.33 7.22 -15.18
C LEU A 12 4.65 7.94 -14.88
N THR A 13 4.95 9.02 -15.60
CA THR A 13 6.16 9.82 -15.38
C THR A 13 6.18 10.37 -13.96
N SER A 14 5.04 10.91 -13.51
CA SER A 14 4.90 11.44 -12.16
C SER A 14 5.11 10.36 -11.09
N LEU A 15 4.53 9.17 -11.26
CA LEU A 15 4.72 8.05 -10.33
C LEU A 15 6.17 7.59 -10.23
N VAL A 16 6.86 7.48 -11.37
CA VAL A 16 8.25 7.01 -11.42
C VAL A 16 9.20 8.04 -10.80
N VAL A 17 9.06 9.32 -11.16
CA VAL A 17 9.91 10.39 -10.63
C VAL A 17 9.71 10.55 -9.13
N THR A 18 8.46 10.64 -8.67
CA THR A 18 8.16 10.78 -7.23
C THR A 18 8.52 9.51 -6.46
N GLY A 19 8.38 8.32 -7.06
CA GLY A 19 8.80 7.05 -6.47
C GLY A 19 10.31 6.96 -6.27
N TRP A 20 11.10 7.40 -7.25
CA TRP A 20 12.56 7.48 -7.13
C TRP A 20 13.00 8.44 -6.04
N ILE A 21 12.41 9.64 -6.01
CA ILE A 21 12.68 10.64 -4.97
C ILE A 21 12.32 10.04 -3.61
N ALA A 22 11.10 9.53 -3.44
CA ALA A 22 10.64 8.89 -2.20
C ALA A 22 11.62 7.81 -1.72
N LEU A 23 12.08 6.94 -2.62
CA LEU A 23 13.04 5.90 -2.28
C LEU A 23 14.39 6.47 -1.86
N ALA A 24 14.92 7.47 -2.57
CA ALA A 24 16.15 8.15 -2.18
C ALA A 24 16.02 8.75 -0.77
N TRP A 25 14.87 9.34 -0.42
CA TRP A 25 14.58 9.85 0.92
C TRP A 25 14.43 8.76 1.99
N ILE A 26 14.06 7.53 1.62
CA ILE A 26 14.07 6.37 2.54
C ILE A 26 15.51 5.88 2.77
N LEU A 27 16.30 5.78 1.71
CA LEU A 27 17.63 5.19 1.74
C LEU A 27 18.71 6.13 2.27
N THR A 28 18.61 7.44 2.02
CA THR A 28 19.61 8.43 2.45
C THR A 28 19.76 8.50 3.97
N PRO A 29 18.67 8.55 4.78
CA PRO A 29 18.78 8.40 6.22
C PRO A 29 19.44 7.08 6.61
N CYS A 30 19.06 5.95 6.01
CA CYS A 30 19.67 4.65 6.31
C CYS A 30 21.19 4.65 6.07
N PHE A 31 21.66 5.29 4.99
CA PHE A 31 23.08 5.41 4.69
C PHE A 31 23.80 6.29 5.72
N LEU A 32 23.28 7.47 6.04
CA LEU A 32 23.85 8.36 7.05
C LEU A 32 23.91 7.71 8.44
N LEU A 33 22.91 6.90 8.77
CA LEU A 33 22.81 6.18 10.04
C LEU A 33 23.84 5.03 10.17
N VAL A 34 24.31 4.46 9.06
CA VAL A 34 25.37 3.42 9.06
C VAL A 34 26.76 4.07 9.13
N VAL A 35 26.94 5.23 8.49
CA VAL A 35 28.25 5.89 8.37
C VAL A 35 28.59 6.74 9.60
N LEU A 36 27.59 7.32 10.28
CA LEU A 36 27.81 8.19 11.44
C LEU A 36 27.84 7.39 12.76
N PRO A 37 28.80 7.65 13.67
CA PRO A 37 28.91 6.97 14.96
C PRO A 37 27.85 7.48 15.95
N LEU A 38 26.57 7.20 15.67
CA LEU A 38 25.45 7.62 16.51
C LEU A 38 25.27 6.65 17.70
N PRO A 39 24.86 7.15 18.89
CA PRO A 39 24.58 6.29 20.04
C PRO A 39 23.51 5.23 19.72
N LYS A 40 23.75 3.96 20.09
CA LYS A 40 22.83 2.83 19.83
C LYS A 40 21.42 3.00 20.41
N PHE A 41 21.25 3.87 21.41
CA PHE A 41 19.96 4.14 22.06
C PHE A 41 19.11 5.20 21.31
N LEU A 42 19.71 5.93 20.37
CA LEU A 42 19.07 7.08 19.76
C LEU A 42 17.95 6.64 18.81
N GLN A 43 17.03 7.57 18.60
CA GLN A 43 15.70 7.47 17.97
C GLN A 43 15.68 7.00 16.50
N ILE A 44 16.74 6.35 16.02
CA ILE A 44 17.00 5.93 14.65
C ILE A 44 15.86 5.10 14.08
N LYS A 45 15.43 4.05 14.78
CA LYS A 45 14.32 3.20 14.33
C LYS A 45 13.01 4.00 14.28
N ARG A 46 12.73 4.80 15.30
CA ARG A 46 11.49 5.61 15.38
C ARG A 46 11.47 6.70 14.30
N PHE A 47 12.58 7.37 14.07
CA PHE A 47 12.77 8.36 13.01
C PHE A 47 12.58 7.73 11.65
N TYR A 48 13.27 6.63 11.37
CA TYR A 48 13.11 5.87 10.13
C TYR A 48 11.65 5.47 9.89
N ARG A 49 10.97 4.91 10.91
CA ARG A 49 9.54 4.58 10.80
C ARG A 49 8.66 5.81 10.58
N CYS A 50 8.94 6.92 11.26
CA CYS A 50 8.23 8.19 11.03
C CYS A 50 8.38 8.66 9.57
N THR A 51 9.62 8.69 9.06
CA THR A 51 9.94 9.08 7.70
C THR A 51 9.27 8.16 6.68
N THR A 52 9.37 6.83 6.85
CA THR A 52 8.69 5.88 5.94
C THR A 52 7.17 6.04 5.94
N ARG A 53 6.54 6.31 7.10
CA ARG A 53 5.09 6.57 7.19
C ARG A 53 4.69 7.87 6.51
N PHE A 54 5.49 8.92 6.65
CA PHE A 54 5.27 10.19 5.95
C PHE A 54 5.41 10.02 4.44
N ILE A 55 6.47 9.35 3.99
CA ILE A 55 6.70 9.09 2.56
C ILE A 55 5.59 8.22 1.97
N GLN A 56 5.14 7.19 2.70
CA GLN A 56 4.00 6.37 2.31
C GLN A 56 2.75 7.24 2.12
N TRP A 57 2.43 8.06 3.12
CA TRP A 57 1.29 8.99 3.05
C TRP A 57 1.39 9.94 1.86
N ALA A 58 2.55 10.58 1.67
CA ALA A 58 2.76 11.57 0.63
C ALA A 58 2.67 10.94 -0.76
N TRP A 59 3.33 9.81 -0.99
CA TRP A 59 3.35 9.16 -2.30
C TRP A 59 1.98 8.56 -2.66
N MET A 60 1.31 7.86 -1.74
CA MET A 60 -0.03 7.33 -2.00
C MET A 60 -1.06 8.47 -2.12
N GLY A 61 -0.93 9.54 -1.34
CA GLY A 61 -1.76 10.74 -1.44
C GLY A 61 -1.59 11.46 -2.78
N HIS A 62 -0.36 11.56 -3.27
CA HIS A 62 -0.06 12.07 -4.61
C HIS A 62 -0.79 11.27 -5.69
N VAL A 63 -0.80 9.94 -5.59
CA VAL A 63 -1.57 9.08 -6.50
C VAL A 63 -3.07 9.39 -6.43
N VAL A 64 -3.64 9.53 -5.23
CA VAL A 64 -5.06 9.89 -5.04
C VAL A 64 -5.37 11.23 -5.72
N LEU A 65 -4.52 12.24 -5.50
CA LEU A 65 -4.67 13.54 -6.15
C LEU A 65 -4.63 13.42 -7.68
N LEU A 66 -3.71 12.65 -8.24
CA LEU A 66 -3.67 12.43 -9.69
C LEU A 66 -4.93 11.72 -10.20
N LEU A 67 -5.43 10.70 -9.49
CA LEU A 67 -6.65 10.00 -9.88
C LEU A 67 -7.86 10.95 -9.91
N GLU A 68 -8.03 11.78 -8.88
CA GLU A 68 -9.18 12.69 -8.78
C GLU A 68 -9.03 13.92 -9.69
N THR A 69 -7.82 14.48 -9.84
CA THR A 69 -7.61 15.74 -10.59
C THR A 69 -7.26 15.53 -12.07
N LEU A 70 -6.36 14.59 -12.39
CA LEU A 70 -5.90 14.36 -13.77
C LEU A 70 -6.93 13.55 -14.57
N PHE A 71 -7.55 12.56 -13.93
CA PHE A 71 -8.52 11.67 -14.57
C PHE A 71 -9.98 11.97 -14.21
N GLY A 72 -10.23 12.91 -13.28
CA GLY A 72 -11.59 13.27 -12.87
C GLY A 72 -12.33 12.13 -12.15
N ILE A 73 -11.62 11.17 -11.57
CA ILE A 73 -12.24 10.01 -10.92
C ILE A 73 -12.97 10.48 -9.66
N GLN A 74 -14.28 10.21 -9.59
CA GLN A 74 -15.09 10.49 -8.41
C GLN A 74 -15.31 9.23 -7.59
N VAL A 75 -14.70 9.17 -6.41
CA VAL A 75 -14.92 8.08 -5.45
C VAL A 75 -16.01 8.46 -4.46
N ARG A 76 -17.09 7.68 -4.44
CA ARG A 76 -18.21 7.82 -3.52
C ARG A 76 -18.21 6.65 -2.54
N VAL A 77 -18.14 6.96 -1.25
CA VAL A 77 -18.11 5.98 -0.17
C VAL A 77 -19.46 6.00 0.52
N TYR A 78 -20.13 4.86 0.55
CA TYR A 78 -21.43 4.67 1.18
C TYR A 78 -21.28 3.82 2.44
N GLY A 79 -22.12 4.05 3.43
CA GLY A 79 -22.17 3.34 4.70
C GLY A 79 -23.42 3.73 5.48
N ASN A 80 -23.79 2.95 6.48
CA ASN A 80 -24.89 3.33 7.38
C ASN A 80 -24.53 4.59 8.19
N ALA A 81 -25.53 5.26 8.78
CA ALA A 81 -25.34 6.51 9.51
C ALA A 81 -24.31 6.38 10.65
N GLU A 82 -24.33 5.25 11.36
CA GLU A 82 -23.37 4.93 12.41
C GLU A 82 -21.94 4.88 11.86
N THR A 83 -21.66 4.10 10.82
CA THR A 83 -20.32 4.00 10.21
C THR A 83 -19.84 5.37 9.72
N LYS A 84 -20.74 6.15 9.10
CA LYS A 84 -20.43 7.50 8.62
C LYS A 84 -20.07 8.46 9.75
N ALA A 85 -20.77 8.39 10.88
CA ALA A 85 -20.43 9.18 12.06
C ALA A 85 -19.02 8.83 12.59
N HIS A 86 -18.59 7.57 12.48
CA HIS A 86 -17.29 7.10 12.95
C HIS A 86 -16.12 7.33 11.96
N GLU A 87 -16.36 7.74 10.71
CA GLU A 87 -15.30 7.89 9.67
C GLU A 87 -14.15 8.80 10.12
N HIS A 88 -14.43 9.85 10.88
CA HIS A 88 -13.44 10.84 11.32
C HIS A 88 -12.44 10.32 12.37
N ILE A 89 -12.78 9.24 13.09
CA ILE A 89 -11.92 8.60 14.10
C ILE A 89 -11.33 7.27 13.63
N MET A 90 -11.68 6.77 12.44
CA MET A 90 -11.19 5.49 11.91
C MET A 90 -9.65 5.35 11.88
N ALA A 91 -8.90 6.46 11.88
CA ALA A 91 -7.44 6.43 12.02
C ALA A 91 -6.95 5.91 13.39
N GLN A 92 -7.83 5.77 14.37
CA GLN A 92 -7.55 5.17 15.68
C GLN A 92 -7.80 3.66 15.68
N ASP A 93 -8.62 3.18 14.73
CA ASP A 93 -9.00 1.78 14.62
C ASP A 93 -8.01 0.97 13.77
N ARG A 94 -8.15 -0.35 13.87
CA ARG A 94 -7.50 -1.32 13.01
C ARG A 94 -8.55 -2.10 12.26
N ALA A 95 -8.31 -2.35 10.98
CA ALA A 95 -9.27 -3.06 10.14
C ALA A 95 -8.57 -4.03 9.19
N ILE A 96 -9.30 -5.08 8.83
CA ILE A 96 -8.98 -5.94 7.70
C ILE A 96 -9.89 -5.51 6.56
N TRP A 97 -9.30 -4.97 5.50
CA TRP A 97 -10.02 -4.50 4.32
C TRP A 97 -10.09 -5.65 3.32
N LEU A 98 -11.30 -6.11 3.08
CA LEU A 98 -11.60 -7.12 2.08
C LEU A 98 -12.22 -6.43 0.87
N SER A 99 -11.66 -6.66 -0.30
CA SER A 99 -12.21 -6.15 -1.55
C SER A 99 -12.08 -7.20 -2.65
N ASN A 100 -13.02 -7.17 -3.58
CA ASN A 100 -12.95 -7.91 -4.84
C ASN A 100 -11.89 -7.29 -5.75
N HIS A 101 -11.23 -8.12 -6.57
CA HIS A 101 -10.18 -7.66 -7.48
C HIS A 101 -10.64 -7.70 -8.93
N ARG A 102 -11.19 -6.57 -9.39
CA ARG A 102 -11.75 -6.38 -10.73
C ARG A 102 -10.74 -5.86 -11.74
N THR A 103 -9.85 -4.97 -11.34
CA THR A 103 -8.90 -4.28 -12.22
C THR A 103 -7.52 -4.16 -11.58
N ARG A 104 -6.50 -3.92 -12.41
CA ARG A 104 -5.11 -3.76 -11.95
C ARG A 104 -4.88 -2.51 -11.07
N ILE A 105 -5.84 -1.59 -11.02
CA ILE A 105 -5.72 -0.32 -10.28
C ILE A 105 -6.64 -0.26 -9.06
N ASP A 106 -7.39 -1.33 -8.73
CA ASP A 106 -8.37 -1.32 -7.62
C ASP A 106 -7.75 -0.89 -6.29
N TRP A 107 -6.59 -1.45 -5.98
CA TRP A 107 -5.81 -1.11 -4.80
C TRP A 107 -5.47 0.37 -4.72
N MET A 108 -5.20 1.05 -5.85
CA MET A 108 -4.96 2.49 -5.90
C MET A 108 -6.26 3.29 -5.73
N LEU A 109 -7.40 2.79 -6.22
CA LEU A 109 -8.71 3.40 -5.98
C LEU A 109 -9.11 3.33 -4.50
N LEU A 110 -8.74 2.25 -3.79
CA LEU A 110 -8.98 2.11 -2.35
C LEU A 110 -8.12 3.07 -1.51
N TRP A 111 -7.03 3.61 -2.05
CA TRP A 111 -6.26 4.65 -1.38
C TRP A 111 -7.05 5.93 -1.20
N THR A 112 -8.02 6.18 -2.08
CA THR A 112 -8.93 7.31 -1.99
C THR A 112 -9.86 7.22 -0.78
N LEU A 113 -10.26 6.00 -0.39
CA LEU A 113 -10.94 5.73 0.88
C LEU A 113 -10.00 5.95 2.07
N ALA A 114 -8.77 5.42 2.00
CA ALA A 114 -7.78 5.59 3.05
C ALA A 114 -7.35 7.06 3.26
N TRP A 115 -7.40 7.87 2.20
CA TRP A 115 -7.17 9.31 2.24
C TRP A 115 -8.26 10.00 3.06
N ARG A 116 -9.54 9.71 2.75
CA ARG A 116 -10.71 10.27 3.46
C ARG A 116 -10.76 9.88 4.93
N THR A 117 -10.36 8.65 5.27
CA THR A 117 -10.32 8.16 6.66
C THR A 117 -9.00 8.43 7.39
N ARG A 118 -8.04 9.11 6.75
CA ARG A 118 -6.70 9.43 7.29
C ARG A 118 -5.86 8.20 7.68
N THR A 119 -6.12 7.06 7.04
CA THR A 119 -5.47 5.76 7.33
C THR A 119 -4.38 5.37 6.32
N LEU A 120 -4.07 6.20 5.32
CA LEU A 120 -3.10 5.84 4.26
C LEU A 120 -1.76 5.29 4.74
N HIS A 121 -1.13 5.98 5.70
CA HIS A 121 0.15 5.62 6.29
C HIS A 121 0.12 4.36 7.19
N GLN A 122 -1.08 3.92 7.57
CA GLN A 122 -1.35 2.72 8.36
C GLN A 122 -1.69 1.51 7.48
N LEU A 123 -2.02 1.74 6.20
CA LEU A 123 -2.42 0.68 5.30
C LEU A 123 -1.22 -0.23 4.97
N ARG A 124 -1.40 -1.54 5.11
CA ARG A 124 -0.45 -2.58 4.72
C ARG A 124 -1.14 -3.47 3.71
N ILE A 125 -0.59 -3.58 2.51
CA ILE A 125 -1.25 -4.29 1.41
C ILE A 125 -0.63 -5.68 1.29
N VAL A 126 -1.47 -6.69 1.14
CA VAL A 126 -1.06 -8.06 0.84
C VAL A 126 -0.86 -8.19 -0.67
N LEU A 127 0.34 -8.57 -1.08
CA LEU A 127 0.81 -8.56 -2.47
C LEU A 127 1.41 -9.91 -2.87
N LYS A 128 1.51 -10.15 -4.18
CA LYS A 128 2.21 -11.32 -4.73
C LYS A 128 3.72 -11.17 -4.51
N ALA A 129 4.39 -12.22 -4.04
CA ALA A 129 5.82 -12.20 -3.74
C ALA A 129 6.73 -11.68 -4.86
N PRO A 130 6.50 -11.98 -6.16
CA PRO A 130 7.32 -11.44 -7.24
C PRO A 130 7.34 -9.90 -7.31
N LEU A 131 6.29 -9.22 -6.82
CA LEU A 131 6.21 -7.75 -6.84
C LEU A 131 7.31 -7.10 -5.99
N ARG A 132 7.89 -7.80 -5.01
CA ARG A 132 9.00 -7.29 -4.19
C ARG A 132 10.26 -6.99 -5.01
N ASN A 133 10.41 -7.65 -6.16
CA ASN A 133 11.58 -7.54 -7.02
C ASN A 133 11.46 -6.41 -8.05
N ILE A 134 10.30 -5.76 -8.17
CA ILE A 134 10.12 -4.64 -9.10
C ILE A 134 10.96 -3.46 -8.62
N PRO A 135 11.88 -2.91 -9.45
CA PRO A 135 12.66 -1.75 -9.08
C PRO A 135 11.77 -0.56 -8.66
N ILE A 136 12.26 0.27 -7.74
CA ILE A 136 11.56 1.43 -7.18
C ILE A 136 10.37 1.02 -6.32
N PHE A 137 9.31 0.51 -6.95
CA PHE A 137 8.02 0.24 -6.31
C PHE A 137 8.11 -0.96 -5.36
N GLY A 138 8.69 -2.08 -5.79
CA GLY A 138 8.86 -3.28 -4.96
C GLY A 138 9.77 -3.03 -3.76
N TRP A 139 10.81 -2.20 -3.93
CA TRP A 139 11.69 -1.77 -2.84
C TRP A 139 10.97 -0.85 -1.85
N ALA A 140 10.22 0.15 -2.33
CA ALA A 140 9.42 1.03 -1.48
C ALA A 140 8.34 0.25 -0.70
N MET A 141 7.64 -0.69 -1.35
CA MET A 141 6.62 -1.53 -0.70
C MET A 141 7.19 -2.37 0.45
N GLN A 142 8.44 -2.84 0.34
CA GLN A 142 9.12 -3.52 1.44
C GLN A 142 9.36 -2.57 2.63
N HIS A 143 9.74 -1.31 2.37
CA HIS A 143 9.92 -0.31 3.43
C HIS A 143 8.60 0.17 4.06
N PHE A 144 7.50 0.12 3.31
CA PHE A 144 6.14 0.32 3.82
C PHE A 144 5.60 -0.89 4.59
N VAL A 145 6.38 -1.97 4.69
CA VAL A 145 6.05 -3.19 5.43
C VAL A 145 4.79 -3.86 4.88
N PHE A 146 4.67 -3.88 3.56
CA PHE A 146 3.64 -4.67 2.88
C PHE A 146 3.95 -6.16 3.00
N ILE A 147 2.90 -6.99 2.91
CA ILE A 147 3.01 -8.43 3.12
C ILE A 147 3.08 -9.10 1.75
N PHE A 148 4.14 -9.87 1.52
CA PHE A 148 4.37 -10.58 0.26
C PHE A 148 4.09 -12.08 0.42
N LEU A 149 3.13 -12.61 -0.33
CA LEU A 149 2.72 -14.01 -0.29
C LEU A 149 3.19 -14.77 -1.54
N GLU A 150 3.68 -15.98 -1.35
CA GLU A 150 4.05 -16.89 -2.45
C GLU A 150 2.82 -17.50 -3.14
N ARG A 151 1.64 -17.37 -2.52
CA ARG A 151 0.38 -18.01 -2.91
C ARG A 151 0.45 -19.53 -2.79
N ARG A 152 1.16 -20.00 -1.77
CA ARG A 152 1.31 -21.41 -1.40
C ARG A 152 1.11 -21.52 0.09
N TRP A 153 -0.07 -22.01 0.50
CA TRP A 153 -0.49 -21.99 1.91
C TRP A 153 0.53 -22.62 2.85
N ALA A 154 1.12 -23.76 2.48
CA ALA A 154 2.14 -24.43 3.29
C ALA A 154 3.35 -23.52 3.61
N GLU A 155 3.78 -22.70 2.65
CA GLU A 155 4.89 -21.76 2.84
C GLU A 155 4.44 -20.49 3.56
N ASP A 156 3.30 -19.94 3.13
CA ASP A 156 2.79 -18.66 3.61
C ASP A 156 2.29 -18.74 5.05
N GLN A 157 1.69 -19.85 5.48
CA GLN A 157 1.22 -20.04 6.85
C GLN A 157 2.37 -19.93 7.85
N MET A 158 3.52 -20.54 7.56
CA MET A 158 4.70 -20.46 8.44
C MET A 158 5.27 -19.04 8.50
N LYS A 159 5.32 -18.33 7.36
CA LYS A 159 5.76 -16.93 7.29
C LYS A 159 4.82 -16.01 8.08
N LEU A 160 3.51 -16.14 7.87
CA LEU A 160 2.48 -15.35 8.53
C LEU A 160 2.46 -15.56 10.05
N ARG A 161 2.62 -16.81 10.54
CA ARG A 161 2.72 -17.11 11.97
C ARG A 161 3.85 -16.35 12.67
N LYS A 162 4.95 -16.05 11.97
CA LYS A 162 6.08 -15.27 12.49
C LYS A 162 5.89 -13.76 12.28
N LEU A 163 5.33 -13.37 11.14
CA LEU A 163 5.20 -11.98 10.73
C LEU A 163 4.10 -11.23 11.49
N LEU A 164 2.92 -11.83 11.66
CA LEU A 164 1.77 -11.15 12.26
C LEU A 164 2.01 -10.71 13.71
N PRO A 165 2.64 -11.52 14.60
CA PRO A 165 3.00 -11.05 15.94
C PRO A 165 3.97 -9.86 15.92
N TYR A 166 4.98 -9.90 15.03
CA TYR A 166 5.91 -8.79 14.85
C TYR A 166 5.19 -7.51 14.42
N LEU A 167 4.33 -7.58 13.41
CA LEU A 167 3.57 -6.43 12.93
C LEU A 167 2.60 -5.89 13.99
N THR A 168 1.97 -6.77 14.77
CA THR A 168 1.10 -6.36 15.88
C THR A 168 1.88 -5.55 16.92
N ALA A 169 3.13 -5.92 17.19
CA ALA A 169 3.99 -5.22 18.14
C ALA A 169 4.57 -3.91 17.58
N THR A 170 4.99 -3.89 16.30
CA THR A 170 5.71 -2.75 15.71
C THR A 170 4.81 -1.74 15.02
N GLU A 171 3.66 -2.18 14.51
CA GLU A 171 2.69 -1.39 13.74
C GLU A 171 1.27 -1.57 14.32
N PRO A 172 1.03 -1.21 15.60
CA PRO A 172 -0.20 -1.56 16.31
C PRO A 172 -1.48 -0.94 15.74
N LYS A 173 -1.35 0.11 14.91
CA LYS A 173 -2.45 0.78 14.21
C LYS A 173 -2.56 0.39 12.73
N ALA A 174 -1.86 -0.66 12.29
CA ALA A 174 -1.90 -1.09 10.89
C ALA A 174 -3.27 -1.66 10.53
N SER A 175 -3.74 -1.30 9.34
CA SER A 175 -4.89 -1.93 8.69
C SER A 175 -4.41 -2.71 7.46
N TYR A 176 -5.01 -3.86 7.19
CA TYR A 176 -4.52 -4.81 6.19
C TYR A 176 -5.47 -4.89 5.01
N LEU A 177 -5.02 -4.54 3.81
CA LEU A 177 -5.78 -4.71 2.58
C LEU A 177 -5.44 -6.03 1.92
N LEU A 178 -6.45 -6.87 1.70
CA LEU A 178 -6.31 -8.08 0.91
C LEU A 178 -7.44 -8.25 -0.10
N PHE A 179 -7.07 -8.89 -1.20
CA PHE A 179 -7.97 -9.34 -2.25
C PHE A 179 -8.03 -10.86 -2.18
N PRO A 180 -9.06 -11.47 -1.57
CA PRO A 180 -9.11 -12.92 -1.35
C PRO A 180 -8.99 -13.75 -2.63
N GLU A 181 -9.44 -13.20 -3.77
CA GLU A 181 -9.32 -13.81 -5.10
C GLU A 181 -7.86 -14.06 -5.51
N GLY A 182 -6.90 -13.27 -5.02
CA GLY A 182 -5.47 -13.43 -5.29
C GLY A 182 -5.03 -13.10 -6.73
N THR A 183 -5.97 -12.78 -7.62
CA THR A 183 -5.76 -12.34 -9.02
C THR A 183 -6.85 -11.38 -9.45
N ASP A 184 -6.55 -10.50 -10.41
CA ASP A 184 -7.55 -9.64 -11.03
C ASP A 184 -8.51 -10.44 -11.91
N LEU A 185 -9.70 -9.90 -12.11
CA LEU A 185 -10.69 -10.50 -12.99
C LEU A 185 -10.20 -10.50 -14.45
N SER A 186 -10.08 -11.70 -15.01
CA SER A 186 -9.86 -11.92 -16.44
C SER A 186 -10.63 -13.17 -16.87
N GLU A 187 -10.90 -13.32 -18.17
CA GLU A 187 -11.55 -14.52 -18.71
C GLU A 187 -10.78 -15.79 -18.30
N SER A 188 -9.46 -15.77 -18.42
CA SER A 188 -8.61 -16.89 -18.01
C SER A 188 -8.70 -17.24 -16.51
N ASN A 189 -8.87 -16.25 -15.63
CA ASN A 189 -9.02 -16.51 -14.19
C ASN A 189 -10.44 -16.99 -13.85
N LEU A 190 -11.45 -16.52 -14.60
CA LEU A 190 -12.82 -17.02 -14.48
C LEU A 190 -12.92 -18.48 -14.90
N GLU A 191 -12.28 -18.88 -15.99
CA GLU A 191 -12.20 -20.28 -16.43
C GLU A 191 -11.56 -21.17 -15.38
N LYS A 192 -10.42 -20.75 -14.81
CA LYS A 192 -9.75 -21.48 -13.72
C LYS A 192 -10.64 -21.62 -12.49
N SER A 193 -11.33 -20.55 -12.10
CA SER A 193 -12.27 -20.57 -10.97
C SER A 193 -13.41 -21.56 -11.22
N ARG A 194 -14.02 -21.51 -12.42
CA ARG A 194 -15.08 -22.43 -12.84
C ARG A 194 -14.62 -23.88 -12.90
N SER A 195 -13.37 -24.14 -13.28
CA SER A 195 -12.81 -25.50 -13.33
C SER A 195 -12.53 -26.11 -11.96
N PHE A 196 -12.50 -25.29 -10.90
CA PHE A 196 -12.25 -25.73 -9.54
C PHE A 196 -13.54 -26.07 -8.77
N CYS A 197 -14.68 -25.53 -9.22
CA CYS A 197 -16.02 -25.86 -8.71
C CYS A 197 -16.63 -27.01 -9.52
#